data_AF-A0A1E4N9Z9-F1
#
_entry.id   AF-A0A1E4N9Z9-F1
#
_cell.length_a   1.000
_cell.length_b   1.000
_cell.length_c   1.000
_cell.angle_alpha   90.00
_cell.angle_beta   90.00
_cell.angle_gamma   90.00
#
_symmetry.space_group_name_H-M   'P 1'
#
loop_
_entity.id
_entity.type
_entity.pdbx_description
1 polymer ?
#
loop_
_entity_poly.entity_id
_entity_poly.type
_entity_poly.pdbx_seq_one_letter_code
_entity_poly.pdbx_strand_id
1 'polypeptide(L)' 'MKVVWNDKACCHSGNCVKTLPEVFKVENGQFVIQPENASAERVQQVVDACPAQALKIEAS' A
#
# COMPACT_ATOMS: atom_id res chain seq x y z
N MET A 1 5.64 -9.96 -5.71
CA MET A 1 4.51 -9.13 -6.18
C MET A 1 4.94 -7.68 -6.19
N LYS A 2 4.38 -6.83 -7.06
CA LYS A 2 4.69 -5.40 -7.07
C LYS A 2 3.42 -4.61 -6.78
N VAL A 3 3.51 -3.66 -5.86
CA VAL A 3 2.41 -2.74 -5.53
C VAL A 3 2.78 -1.37 -6.06
N VAL A 4 1.88 -0.78 -6.84
CA VAL A 4 2.00 0.59 -7.35
C VAL A 4 1.06 1.52 -6.60
N TRP A 5 1.51 2.75 -6.40
CA TRP A 5 0.77 3.81 -5.73
C TRP A 5 0.61 5.01 -6.65
N ASN A 6 -0.62 5.51 -6.76
CA ASN A 6 -0.97 6.72 -7.48
C ASN A 6 -1.20 7.87 -6.49
N ASP A 7 -0.26 8.82 -6.43
CA ASP A 7 -0.34 9.97 -5.53
C ASP A 7 -1.56 10.86 -5.82
N LYS A 8 -1.91 11.04 -7.10
CA LYS A 8 -3.04 11.89 -7.52
C LYS A 8 -4.39 11.34 -7.11
N ALA A 9 -4.50 10.02 -7.00
CA ALA A 9 -5.72 9.37 -6.52
C ALA A 9 -5.75 9.28 -4.98
N CYS A 10 -4.60 9.28 -4.32
CA CYS A 10 -4.50 9.03 -2.88
C CYS A 10 -5.22 10.09 -2.05
N CYS A 11 -6.20 9.67 -1.24
CA CYS A 11 -6.93 10.56 -0.33
C CYS A 11 -6.33 10.67 1.08
N HIS A 12 -5.10 10.15 1.30
CA HIS A 12 -4.40 10.16 2.58
C HIS A 12 -5.21 9.63 3.79
N SER A 13 -6.12 8.66 3.57
CA SER A 13 -6.95 8.04 4.62
C SER A 13 -6.12 7.37 5.74
N GLY A 14 -4.89 6.95 5.43
CA GLY A 14 -3.99 6.30 6.38
C GLY A 14 -4.31 4.83 6.68
N ASN A 15 -5.30 4.22 6.01
CA ASN A 15 -5.62 2.81 6.18
C ASN A 15 -4.40 1.90 5.91
N CYS A 16 -3.67 2.15 4.83
CA CYS A 16 -2.52 1.32 4.46
C CYS A 16 -1.43 1.29 5.55
N VAL A 17 -1.00 2.47 6.00
CA VAL A 17 0.05 2.59 7.02
C VAL A 17 -0.39 2.14 8.42
N LYS A 18 -1.70 2.21 8.73
CA LYS A 18 -2.24 1.76 10.02
C LYS A 18 -2.48 0.25 10.06
N THR A 19 -2.91 -0.34 8.95
CA THR A 19 -3.25 -1.77 8.88
C THR A 19 -2.01 -2.64 8.69
N LEU A 20 -1.04 -2.21 7.89
CA LEU A 20 0.15 -3.02 7.60
C LEU A 20 1.42 -2.14 7.52
N PRO A 21 1.86 -1.57 8.65
CA PRO A 21 3.02 -0.65 8.72
C PRO A 21 4.35 -1.28 8.33
N GLU A 22 4.46 -2.61 8.39
CA GLU A 22 5.63 -3.35 7.91
C GLU A 22 5.77 -3.27 6.37
N VAL A 23 4.67 -3.08 5.64
CA VAL A 23 4.64 -2.97 4.18
C VAL A 23 4.51 -1.52 3.73
N PHE A 24 3.54 -0.78 4.27
CA PHE A 24 3.25 0.60 3.87
C PHE A 24 3.72 1.55 4.95
N LYS A 25 4.73 2.38 4.66
CA LYS A 25 5.28 3.32 5.63
C LYS A 25 5.73 4.62 4.98
N VAL A 26 5.81 5.67 5.79
CA VAL A 26 6.42 6.93 5.38
C VAL A 26 7.77 7.01 6.07
N GLU A 27 8.84 7.05 5.30
CA GLU A 27 10.21 7.13 5.79
C GLU A 27 10.87 8.35 5.15
N ASN A 28 11.42 9.26 5.97
CA ASN A 28 12.01 10.53 5.52
C ASN A 28 11.08 11.36 4.62
N GLY A 29 9.78 11.31 4.86
CA GLY A 29 8.76 12.02 4.07
C GLY A 29 8.41 11.36 2.74
N GLN A 30 8.98 10.20 2.43
CA GLN A 30 8.68 9.42 1.22
C GLN A 30 7.78 8.25 1.55
N PHE A 31 6.78 7.98 0.71
CA PHE A 31 5.95 6.79 0.86
C PHE A 31 6.68 5.57 0.29
N VAL A 32 6.98 4.61 1.16
CA VAL A 32 7.73 3.39 0.88
C VAL A 32 6.79 2.20 0.97
N ILE A 33 6.86 1.32 -0.02
CA ILE A 33 6.05 0.10 -0.11
C ILE A 33 6.98 -1.10 -0.21
N GLN A 34 6.93 -1.98 0.78
CA GLN A 34 7.78 -3.15 0.94
C GLN A 34 6.92 -4.43 1.02
N PRO A 35 6.33 -4.88 -0.10
CA PRO A 35 5.37 -5.97 -0.10
C PRO A 35 5.98 -7.32 0.30
N GLU A 36 7.31 -7.45 0.33
CA GLU A 36 8.00 -8.66 0.80
C GLU A 36 7.92 -8.88 2.32
N ASN A 37 7.57 -7.84 3.08
CA ASN A 37 7.51 -7.94 4.54
C ASN A 37 6.24 -8.64 5.06
N ALA A 38 5.28 -8.97 4.19
CA ALA A 38 4.06 -9.67 4.56
C ALA A 38 3.62 -10.68 3.49
N SER A 39 2.68 -11.56 3.84
CA SER A 39 2.05 -12.49 2.90
C SER A 39 1.28 -11.74 1.82
N ALA A 40 1.29 -12.26 0.58
CA ALA A 40 0.59 -11.65 -0.55
C ALA A 40 -0.90 -11.41 -0.28
N GLU A 41 -1.56 -12.31 0.44
CA GLU A 41 -2.96 -12.17 0.86
C GLU A 41 -3.17 -10.94 1.75
N ARG A 42 -2.30 -10.70 2.74
CA ARG A 42 -2.40 -9.52 3.61
C ARG A 42 -2.17 -8.23 2.84
N VAL A 43 -1.20 -8.22 1.93
CA VAL A 43 -0.94 -7.07 1.06
C VAL A 43 -2.16 -6.78 0.20
N GLN A 44 -2.76 -7.81 -0.43
CA GLN A 44 -3.96 -7.70 -1.24
C GLN A 44 -5.14 -7.12 -0.44
N GLN A 45 -5.39 -7.62 0.78
CA GLN A 45 -6.44 -7.09 1.65
C GLN A 45 -6.30 -5.58 1.92
N VAL A 46 -5.08 -5.09 2.14
CA VAL A 46 -4.84 -3.67 2.38
C VAL A 46 -4.98 -2.83 1.11
N VAL A 47 -4.55 -3.37 -0.03
CA VAL A 47 -4.72 -2.74 -1.34
C VAL A 47 -6.21 -2.57 -1.65
N ASP A 48 -7.02 -3.62 -1.45
CA ASP A 48 -8.47 -3.60 -1.69
C ASP A 48 -9.22 -2.70 -0.70
N ALA A 49 -8.71 -2.56 0.53
CA ALA A 49 -9.27 -1.66 1.54
C ALA A 49 -8.94 -0.18 1.31
N CYS A 50 -8.22 0.17 0.23
CA CYS A 50 -7.93 1.56 -0.12
C CYS A 50 -9.20 2.24 -0.65
N PRO A 51 -9.82 3.19 0.08
CA PRO A 51 -11.09 3.82 -0.35
C PRO A 51 -10.94 4.61 -1.65
N ALA A 52 -9.74 5.12 -1.90
CA ALA A 52 -9.40 5.87 -3.10
C ALA A 52 -8.96 5.00 -4.29
N GLN A 53 -8.83 3.68 -4.09
CA GLN A 53 -8.27 2.75 -5.09
C GLN A 53 -6.92 3.23 -5.66
N ALA A 54 -6.14 3.91 -4.81
CA ALA A 54 -4.85 4.50 -5.17
C ALA A 54 -3.70 3.48 -5.17
N LEU A 55 -3.92 2.31 -4.57
CA LEU A 55 -2.99 1.18 -4.55
C LEU A 55 -3.47 0.14 -5.57
N LYS A 56 -2.55 -0.44 -6.35
CA LYS A 56 -2.83 -1.56 -7.24
C LYS A 56 -1.72 -2.60 -7.19
N ILE A 57 -2.07 -3.86 -7.38
CA ILE A 57 -1.11 -4.94 -7.53
C ILE A 57 -0.89 -5.18 -9.02
N GLU A 58 0.36 -5.10 -9.45
CA GLU A 58 0.77 -5.50 -10.79
C GLU A 58 1.10 -7.01 -10.74
N ALA A 59 0.32 -7.80 -11.47
CA ALA A 59 0.70 -9.17 -11.80
C ALA A 59 1.73 -9.10 -12.94
N SER A 60 2.93 -9.61 -12.69
CA SER A 60 3.91 -9.89 -13.75
C SER A 60 3.56 -11.18 -14.46
#